data_AF-A0A2W5RMS5-F1
#
_entry.id   AF-A0A2W5RMS5-F1
#
_cell.length_a   1.000
_cell.length_b   1.000
_cell.length_c   1.000
_cell.angle_alpha   90.00
_cell.angle_beta   90.00
_cell.angle_gamma   90.00
#
_symmetry.space_group_name_H-M   'P 1'
#
loop_
_entity.id
_entity.type
_entity.pdbx_description
1 polymer ?
#
loop_
_entity_poly.entity_id
_entity_poly.type
_entity_poly.pdbx_seq_one_letter_code
_entity_poly.pdbx_strand_id
1 'polypeptide(L)'
;MKKIILLALLVGLTGCGKSEVEKAKYDAEMKEIRYNRMAKEFIQASLKDPDSAKFRNQQGFCGEVNAKNSFGAYTGFKRFIAADRNMIVMEDSLPPQEFEKVWGSVCN
;
A
#
# COMPACT_ATOMS: atom_id res chain seq x y z
N MET A 1 -28.48 -53.28 -16.16
CA MET A 1 -27.80 -52.43 -15.15
C MET A 1 -27.12 -51.26 -15.85
N LYS A 2 -27.92 -50.28 -16.29
CA LYS A 2 -27.49 -49.13 -17.14
C LYS A 2 -27.98 -47.79 -16.58
N LYS A 3 -28.57 -47.80 -15.37
CA LYS A 3 -29.24 -46.65 -14.75
C LYS A 3 -28.42 -45.94 -13.66
N ILE A 4 -27.24 -46.47 -13.30
CA ILE A 4 -26.40 -45.90 -12.24
C ILE A 4 -25.37 -44.88 -12.78
N ILE A 5 -25.10 -44.88 -14.09
CA ILE A 5 -24.08 -44.01 -14.70
C ILE A 5 -24.57 -42.55 -14.87
N LEU A 6 -25.87 -42.29 -14.80
CA LEU A 6 -26.45 -40.95 -15.05
C LEU A 6 -26.51 -40.02 -13.83
N LEU A 7 -26.24 -40.50 -12.62
CA LEU A 7 -26.32 -39.65 -11.42
C LEU A 7 -25.01 -38.95 -11.05
N ALA A 8 -23.88 -39.38 -11.60
CA ALA A 8 -22.56 -38.82 -11.27
C ALA A 8 -22.24 -37.49 -11.97
N LEU A 9 -23.04 -37.07 -12.96
CA LEU A 9 -22.82 -35.84 -13.74
C LEU A 9 -23.43 -34.58 -13.12
N LEU A 10 -24.26 -34.70 -12.07
CA LEU A 10 -24.92 -33.54 -11.44
C LEU A 10 -24.17 -32.97 -10.24
N VAL A 11 -23.11 -33.62 -9.75
CA VAL A 11 -22.29 -33.12 -8.62
C VAL A 11 -21.08 -32.31 -9.11
N GLY A 12 -20.78 -32.34 -10.41
CA GLY A 12 -19.58 -31.73 -11.01
C GLY A 12 -19.62 -30.23 -11.33
N LEU A 13 -20.67 -29.50 -10.93
CA LEU A 13 -20.84 -28.06 -11.25
C LEU A 13 -21.14 -27.20 -10.02
N THR A 14 -20.77 -27.64 -8.81
CA THR A 14 -20.75 -26.73 -7.66
C THR A 14 -19.50 -25.87 -7.75
N GLY A 15 -19.72 -24.61 -8.13
CA GLY A 15 -18.74 -23.70 -8.69
C GLY A 15 -17.50 -23.44 -7.82
N CYS A 16 -16.38 -23.30 -8.52
CA CYS A 16 -15.17 -22.66 -8.04
C CYS A 16 -15.43 -21.14 -7.98
N GLY A 17 -16.20 -20.68 -7.00
CA GLY A 17 -16.49 -19.27 -6.75
C GLY A 17 -16.14 -18.93 -5.31
N LYS A 18 -15.14 -18.06 -5.11
CA LYS A 18 -14.86 -17.49 -3.78
C LYS A 18 -16.15 -16.83 -3.27
N SER A 19 -16.44 -16.98 -1.99
CA SER A 19 -17.55 -16.25 -1.36
C SER A 19 -17.37 -14.75 -1.57
N GLU A 20 -18.48 -13.99 -1.60
CA GLU A 20 -18.43 -12.53 -1.75
C GLU A 20 -17.55 -11.88 -0.68
N VAL A 21 -17.54 -12.46 0.54
CA VAL A 21 -16.68 -12.04 1.66
C VAL A 21 -15.21 -12.29 1.37
N GLU A 22 -14.84 -13.46 0.84
CA GLU A 22 -13.45 -13.76 0.46
C GLU A 22 -12.96 -12.89 -0.68
N LYS A 23 -13.84 -12.61 -1.65
CA LYS A 23 -13.53 -11.70 -2.76
C LYS A 23 -13.30 -10.28 -2.24
N ALA A 24 -14.17 -9.77 -1.37
CA ALA A 24 -14.02 -8.45 -0.77
C ALA A 24 -12.72 -8.32 0.04
N LYS A 25 -12.35 -9.34 0.82
CA LYS A 25 -11.08 -9.38 1.55
C LYS A 25 -9.87 -9.36 0.60
N TYR A 26 -9.92 -10.20 -0.43
CA TYR A 26 -8.87 -10.25 -1.45
C TYR A 26 -8.72 -8.90 -2.18
N ASP A 27 -9.83 -8.27 -2.57
CA ASP A 27 -9.82 -6.98 -3.24
C ASP A 27 -9.27 -5.87 -2.33
N ALA A 28 -9.61 -5.88 -1.04
CA ALA A 28 -9.07 -4.94 -0.05
C ALA A 28 -7.57 -5.12 0.18
N GLU A 29 -7.09 -6.35 0.34
CA GLU A 29 -5.66 -6.67 0.49
C GLU A 29 -4.86 -6.26 -0.74
N MET A 30 -5.36 -6.59 -1.94
CA MET A 30 -4.72 -6.21 -3.20
C MET A 30 -4.72 -4.69 -3.43
N LYS A 31 -5.75 -3.98 -2.97
CA LYS A 31 -5.81 -2.52 -2.99
C LYS A 31 -4.72 -1.93 -2.10
N GLU A 32 -4.56 -2.47 -0.89
CA GLU A 32 -3.55 -2.03 0.07
C GLU A 32 -2.12 -2.27 -0.46
N ILE A 33 -1.85 -3.45 -1.00
CA ILE A 33 -0.57 -3.77 -1.67
C ILE A 33 -0.28 -2.77 -2.80
N ARG A 34 -1.30 -2.45 -3.61
CA ARG A 34 -1.17 -1.50 -4.73
C ARG A 34 -0.84 -0.10 -4.22
N TYR A 35 -1.54 0.37 -3.20
CA TYR A 35 -1.33 1.70 -2.61
C TYR A 35 0.06 1.81 -1.99
N ASN A 36 0.46 0.78 -1.24
CA ASN A 36 1.79 0.73 -0.66
C ASN A 36 2.90 0.79 -1.72
N ARG A 37 2.71 0.08 -2.84
CA ARG A 37 3.66 0.11 -3.97
C ARG A 37 3.73 1.49 -4.63
N MET A 38 2.59 2.11 -4.91
CA MET A 38 2.55 3.42 -5.56
C MET A 38 3.15 4.51 -4.69
N ALA A 39 2.83 4.54 -3.40
CA ALA A 39 3.40 5.49 -2.46
C ALA A 39 4.94 5.40 -2.41
N LYS A 40 5.49 4.17 -2.39
CA LYS A 40 6.95 3.96 -2.46
C LYS A 40 7.54 4.53 -3.74
N GLU A 41 6.91 4.29 -4.90
CA GLU A 41 7.38 4.86 -6.17
C GLU A 41 7.40 6.39 -6.16
N PHE A 42 6.36 7.00 -5.58
CA PHE A 42 6.25 8.46 -5.53
C PHE A 42 7.33 9.05 -4.62
N ILE A 43 7.49 8.49 -3.42
CA ILE A 43 8.53 8.89 -2.48
C ILE A 43 9.92 8.67 -3.06
N GLN A 44 10.20 7.51 -3.65
CA GLN A 44 11.51 7.25 -4.26
C GLN A 44 11.85 8.31 -5.33
N ALA A 45 10.88 8.71 -6.15
CA ALA A 45 11.08 9.76 -7.15
C ALA A 45 11.39 11.15 -6.55
N SER A 46 11.04 11.41 -5.28
CA SER A 46 11.31 12.69 -4.61
C SER A 46 12.62 12.71 -3.80
N LEU A 47 13.28 11.57 -3.59
CA LEU A 47 14.48 11.45 -2.75
C LEU A 47 15.77 11.81 -3.49
N LYS A 48 16.81 12.20 -2.73
CA LYS A 48 18.16 12.46 -3.29
C LYS A 48 18.89 11.18 -3.69
N ASP A 49 18.69 10.10 -2.94
CA ASP A 49 19.20 8.76 -3.23
C ASP A 49 18.04 7.75 -3.11
N PRO A 50 17.31 7.51 -4.21
CA PRO A 50 16.12 6.63 -4.23
C PRO A 50 16.41 5.17 -3.84
N ASP A 51 17.61 4.68 -4.18
CA ASP A 51 18.01 3.29 -3.95
C ASP A 51 18.36 3.03 -2.47
N SER A 52 18.71 4.09 -1.73
CA SER A 52 18.92 4.00 -0.28
C SER A 52 17.64 3.97 0.55
N ALA A 53 16.48 4.15 -0.05
CA ALA A 53 15.22 4.34 0.66
C ALA A 53 14.84 3.12 1.51
N LYS A 54 14.63 3.35 2.80
CA LYS A 54 14.12 2.37 3.76
C LYS A 54 12.76 2.82 4.24
N PHE A 55 11.75 1.97 4.04
CA PHE A 55 10.37 2.23 4.43
C PHE A 55 9.98 1.42 5.67
N ARG A 56 9.16 2.01 6.55
CA ARG A 56 8.54 1.31 7.68
C ARG A 56 7.19 1.93 8.02
N ASN A 57 6.40 1.22 8.86
CA ASN A 57 5.11 1.70 9.38
C ASN A 57 4.18 2.25 8.29
N GLN A 58 4.18 1.59 7.13
CA GLN A 58 3.44 2.07 5.95
C GLN A 58 2.05 1.47 5.90
N GLN A 59 1.06 2.33 5.67
CA GLN A 59 -0.34 2.00 5.45
C GLN A 59 -0.86 2.87 4.30
N GLY A 60 -1.17 2.24 3.17
CA GLY A 60 -1.50 2.88 1.90
C GLY A 60 -0.48 3.94 1.48
N PHE A 61 -0.94 5.20 1.51
CA PHE A 61 -0.17 6.38 1.10
C PHE A 61 0.58 7.09 2.23
N CYS A 62 0.48 6.57 3.46
CA CYS A 62 1.13 7.12 4.63
C CYS A 62 2.20 6.16 5.14
N GLY A 63 3.29 6.68 5.68
CA GLY A 63 4.31 5.85 6.32
C GLY A 63 5.54 6.65 6.71
N GLU A 64 6.63 5.95 6.97
CA GLU A 64 7.93 6.56 7.25
C GLU A 64 8.98 6.10 6.24
N VAL A 65 9.85 7.04 5.84
CA VAL A 65 10.98 6.78 4.96
C VAL A 65 12.27 7.35 5.56
N ASN A 66 13.38 6.62 5.41
CA ASN A 66 14.72 7.11 5.68
C ASN A 66 15.59 6.85 4.44
N ALA A 67 16.29 7.87 3.98
CA ALA A 67 17.15 7.81 2.80
C ALA A 67 18.41 8.65 3.02
N LYS A 68 19.43 8.41 2.21
CA LYS A 68 20.65 9.20 2.23
C LYS A 68 20.39 10.59 1.64
N ASN A 69 20.95 11.61 2.29
CA ASN A 69 21.00 12.96 1.76
C ASN A 69 22.15 13.14 0.74
N SER A 70 22.35 14.35 0.22
CA SER A 70 23.42 14.67 -0.73
C SER A 70 24.86 14.46 -0.19
N PHE A 71 25.02 14.23 1.11
CA PHE A 71 26.30 13.89 1.75
C PHE A 71 26.45 12.37 1.98
N GLY A 72 25.50 11.55 1.52
CA GLY A 72 25.52 10.09 1.67
C GLY A 72 25.11 9.58 3.05
N ALA A 73 24.59 10.44 3.94
CA ALA A 73 24.20 10.09 5.30
C ALA A 73 22.69 9.95 5.46
N TYR A 74 22.25 8.98 6.26
CA TYR A 74 20.87 8.86 6.72
C TYR A 74 20.59 9.89 7.81
N THR A 75 19.48 10.62 7.70
CA THR A 75 19.09 11.68 8.65
C THR A 75 18.00 11.24 9.64
N GLY A 76 17.53 9.99 9.52
CA GLY A 76 16.47 9.43 10.35
C GLY A 76 15.19 9.20 9.55
N PHE A 77 14.27 8.43 10.12
CA PHE A 77 12.96 8.20 9.52
C PHE A 77 12.12 9.48 9.61
N LYS A 78 11.45 9.80 8.51
CA LYS A 78 10.52 10.92 8.37
C LYS A 78 9.19 10.41 7.88
N ARG A 79 8.10 10.93 8.47
CA ARG A 79 6.75 10.65 8.01
C ARG A 79 6.51 11.25 6.62
N PHE A 80 5.76 10.54 5.80
CA PHE A 80 5.33 10.99 4.48
C PHE A 80 3.84 10.74 4.24
N ILE A 81 3.25 11.58 3.39
CA ILE A 81 1.92 11.42 2.81
C ILE A 81 2.09 11.54 1.30
N ALA A 82 1.83 10.48 0.54
CA ALA A 82 2.12 10.39 -0.90
C ALA A 82 0.85 10.10 -1.70
N ALA A 83 -0.10 11.04 -1.72
CA ALA A 83 -1.41 10.84 -2.36
C ALA A 83 -1.29 10.64 -3.87
N ASP A 84 -0.37 11.35 -4.52
CA ASP A 84 -0.03 11.19 -5.93
C ASP A 84 1.44 11.56 -6.21
N ARG A 85 1.90 11.47 -7.47
CA ARG A 85 3.30 11.77 -7.86
C ARG A 85 3.71 13.23 -7.59
N ASN A 86 2.76 14.15 -7.58
CA ASN A 86 2.94 15.59 -7.43
C ASN A 86 2.47 16.10 -6.05
N MET A 87 1.74 15.28 -5.29
CA MET A 87 1.20 15.58 -3.96
C MET A 87 1.87 14.69 -2.92
N ILE A 88 3.12 15.07 -2.60
CA ILE A 88 3.92 14.47 -1.55
C ILE A 88 4.12 15.51 -0.45
N VAL A 89 3.80 15.14 0.78
CA VAL A 89 4.06 15.95 1.98
C VAL A 89 5.01 15.18 2.89
N MET A 90 6.18 15.75 3.14
CA MET A 90 7.17 15.21 4.09
C MET A 90 7.04 15.93 5.43
N GLU A 91 7.33 15.24 6.54
CA GLU A 91 7.29 15.81 7.89
C GLU A 91 8.05 17.14 8.03
N ASP A 92 9.16 17.29 7.31
CA ASP A 92 10.03 18.46 7.35
C ASP A 92 9.69 19.53 6.30
N SER A 93 8.65 19.31 5.49
CA SER A 93 8.19 20.27 4.47
C SER A 93 7.20 21.31 5.00
N LEU A 94 6.67 21.11 6.22
CA LEU A 94 5.69 21.99 6.87
C LEU A 94 6.09 22.28 8.32
N PRO A 95 5.59 23.38 8.93
CA PRO A 95 5.66 23.56 10.37
C PRO A 95 5.02 22.37 11.11
N PRO A 96 5.58 21.93 12.27
CA PRO A 96 5.11 20.72 12.94
C PRO A 96 3.60 20.68 13.20
N GLN A 97 3.02 21.81 13.63
CA GLN A 97 1.59 21.91 13.93
C GLN A 97 0.71 21.75 12.68
N GLU A 98 1.19 22.16 11.51
CA GLU A 98 0.47 22.00 10.25
C GLU A 98 0.58 20.57 9.75
N PHE A 99 1.77 19.97 9.85
CA PHE A 99 1.97 18.57 9.49
C PHE A 99 1.05 17.65 10.31
N GLU A 100 0.98 17.81 11.63
CA GLU A 100 0.09 16.98 12.46
C GLU A 100 -1.38 17.09 12.07
N LYS A 101 -1.85 18.28 11.66
CA LYS A 101 -3.23 18.47 11.19
C LYS A 101 -3.50 17.68 9.91
N VAL A 102 -2.58 17.76 8.94
CA VAL A 102 -2.73 17.02 7.68
C VAL A 102 -2.62 15.51 7.93
N TRP A 103 -1.64 15.09 8.73
CA TRP A 103 -1.45 13.70 9.12
C TRP A 103 -2.71 13.12 9.77
N GLY A 104 -3.23 13.74 10.83
CA GLY A 104 -4.42 13.23 11.52
C GLY A 104 -5.70 13.23 10.67
N SER A 105 -5.76 14.04 9.60
CA SER A 105 -6.90 14.05 8.67
C SER A 105 -6.84 12.94 7.62
N VAL A 106 -5.65 12.42 7.31
CA VAL A 106 -5.43 11.53 6.15
C VAL A 106 -4.89 10.17 6.55
N CYS A 107 -4.06 10.12 7.59
CA CYS A 107 -3.31 8.96 8.04
C CYS A 107 -3.79 8.57 9.45
N ASN A 108 -4.67 7.56 9.53
CA ASN A 108 -5.16 6.97 10.78
C ASN A 108 -5.10 5.44 10.71
#